data_AF-A0A485K6K2-F1
#
_entry.id   AF-A0A485K6K2-F1
#
_cell.length_a   1.000
_cell.length_b   1.000
_cell.length_c   1.000
_cell.angle_alpha   90.00
_cell.angle_beta   90.00
_cell.angle_gamma   90.00
#
_symmetry.space_group_name_H-M   'P 1'
#
loop_
_entity.id
_entity.type
_entity.pdbx_description
1 polymer ?
#
loop_
_entity_poly.entity_id
_entity_poly.type
_entity_poly.pdbx_seq_one_letter_code
_entity_poly.pdbx_strand_id
1 'polypeptide(L)'
;MTGPLLFGSHIVCLYIWLFLRVLETIEGHSGYEFPLGFSTFLPIMSGPVRHDYHHEKFDCNYGSTMAFWDWLCGTDAQFRALQHEKAARGEHGWFDLFDYLSSPAKTIKVKTT
;
A
#
# COMPACT_ATOMS: atom_id res chain seq x y z
N MET A 1 16.34 -4.71 16.14
CA MET A 1 17.80 -4.83 15.87
C MET A 1 18.40 -6.13 16.40
N THR A 2 17.75 -6.83 17.32
CA THR A 2 18.28 -8.04 17.97
C THR A 2 18.54 -9.21 17.01
N GLY A 3 17.72 -9.40 15.98
CA GLY A 3 17.89 -10.50 15.02
C GLY A 3 19.26 -10.53 14.33
N PRO A 4 19.65 -9.46 13.60
CA PRO A 4 20.96 -9.38 12.94
C PRO A 4 22.16 -9.61 13.88
N LEU A 5 22.06 -9.16 15.14
CA LEU A 5 23.06 -9.40 16.18
C LEU A 5 23.11 -10.88 16.60
N LEU A 6 21.96 -11.53 16.76
CA LEU A 6 21.87 -12.93 17.18
C LEU A 6 22.30 -13.91 16.09
N PHE A 7 22.04 -13.60 14.82
CA PHE A 7 22.31 -14.49 13.69
C PHE A 7 23.56 -14.10 12.89
N GLY A 8 24.35 -13.13 13.36
CA GLY A 8 25.61 -12.73 12.73
C GLY A 8 25.46 -12.24 11.30
N SER A 9 24.40 -11.46 11.01
CA SER A 9 24.16 -10.98 9.64
C SER A 9 25.29 -10.09 9.14
N HIS A 10 25.65 -10.23 7.87
CA HIS A 10 26.67 -9.39 7.24
C HIS A 10 26.25 -7.91 7.33
N ILE A 11 27.16 -7.05 7.81
CA ILE A 11 26.87 -5.64 8.13
C ILE A 11 26.32 -4.86 6.93
N VAL A 12 26.78 -5.18 5.72
CA VAL A 12 26.28 -4.56 4.48
C VAL A 12 24.79 -4.88 4.24
N CYS A 13 24.36 -6.12 4.48
CA CYS A 13 22.94 -6.50 4.34
C CYS A 13 22.07 -5.75 5.35
N LEU A 14 22.55 -5.59 6.59
CA LEU A 14 21.86 -4.81 7.60
C LEU A 14 21.70 -3.35 7.16
N TYR A 15 22.76 -2.72 6.65
CA TYR A 15 22.69 -1.32 6.22
C TYR A 15 21.78 -1.11 5.01
N ILE A 16 21.80 -2.02 4.02
CA ILE A 16 20.87 -1.97 2.89
C ILE A 16 19.42 -2.08 3.39
N TRP A 17 19.14 -3.05 4.26
CA TRP A 17 17.81 -3.22 4.82
C TRP A 17 17.36 -1.99 5.64
N LEU A 18 18.23 -1.45 6.50
CA LEU A 18 17.93 -0.25 7.27
C LEU A 18 17.64 0.95 6.38
N PHE A 19 18.43 1.16 5.34
CA PHE A 19 18.23 2.24 4.38
C PHE A 19 16.84 2.15 3.73
N LEU A 20 16.46 0.97 3.21
CA LEU A 20 15.14 0.75 2.63
C LEU A 20 14.01 1.00 3.63
N ARG A 21 14.15 0.50 4.87
CA ARG A 21 13.16 0.70 5.93
C ARG A 21 12.98 2.16 6.33
N VAL A 22 14.07 2.93 6.37
CA VAL A 22 14.01 4.36 6.67
C VAL A 22 13.28 5.10 5.56
N LEU A 23 13.55 4.80 4.29
CA LEU A 23 12.84 5.42 3.17
C LEU A 23 11.33 5.13 3.20
N GLU A 24 10.96 3.88 3.43
CA GLU A 24 9.54 3.49 3.59
C GLU A 24 8.87 4.22 4.76
N THR A 25 9.58 4.36 5.89
CA THR A 25 9.05 5.07 7.07
C THR A 25 8.81 6.55 6.75
N ILE A 26 9.77 7.20 6.07
CA ILE A 26 9.64 8.58 5.63
C ILE A 26 8.44 8.73 4.69
N GLU A 27 8.30 7.85 3.70
CA GLU A 27 7.18 7.87 2.76
C GLU A 27 5.85 7.77 3.51
N GLY A 28 5.67 6.76 4.35
CA GLY A 28 4.41 6.52 5.06
C GLY A 28 4.01 7.57 6.10
N HIS A 29 4.94 8.41 6.56
CA HIS A 29 4.71 9.37 7.66
C HIS A 29 5.00 10.84 7.28
N SER A 30 5.40 11.10 6.04
CA SER A 30 5.64 12.47 5.57
C SER A 30 4.35 13.23 5.25
N GLY A 31 3.23 12.53 5.08
CA GLY A 31 1.96 13.09 4.60
C GLY A 31 1.97 13.43 3.11
N TYR A 32 2.99 12.97 2.36
CA TYR A 32 3.12 13.21 0.92
C TYR A 32 3.17 11.91 0.12
N GLU A 33 2.41 11.87 -0.98
CA GLU A 33 2.52 10.84 -2.00
C GLU A 33 3.59 11.23 -3.03
N PHE A 34 4.74 10.56 -3.00
CA PHE A 34 5.81 10.83 -3.95
C PHE A 34 5.59 10.10 -5.28
N PRO A 35 5.82 10.75 -6.44
CA PRO A 35 5.65 10.12 -7.75
C PRO A 35 6.65 8.98 -8.01
N LEU A 36 7.78 8.96 -7.29
CA LEU A 36 8.80 7.90 -7.31
C LEU A 36 8.94 7.22 -5.94
N GLY A 37 7.88 7.25 -5.12
CA GLY A 37 7.83 6.51 -3.85
C GLY A 37 7.86 5.00 -4.06
N PHE A 38 8.24 4.24 -3.03
CA PHE A 38 8.23 2.78 -3.08
C PHE A 38 6.82 2.24 -3.32
N SER A 39 5.81 2.87 -2.73
CA SER A 39 4.41 2.46 -2.91
C SER A 39 3.88 2.71 -4.32
N THR A 40 4.42 3.73 -5.00
CA THR A 40 4.12 4.02 -6.41
C THR A 40 4.89 3.11 -7.37
N PHE A 41 6.15 2.79 -7.05
CA PHE A 41 7.00 1.94 -7.90
C PHE A 41 6.67 0.45 -7.80
N LEU A 42 6.35 -0.03 -6.60
CA LEU A 42 5.97 -1.41 -6.33
C LEU A 42 4.53 -1.44 -5.81
N PRO A 43 3.53 -1.77 -6.66
CA PRO A 43 2.12 -1.67 -6.33
C PRO A 43 1.63 -2.81 -5.41
N ILE A 44 2.47 -3.27 -4.49
CA ILE A 44 2.14 -4.21 -3.42
C ILE A 44 2.44 -3.63 -2.03
N MET A 45 3.22 -2.53 -2.02
CA MET A 45 3.66 -1.88 -0.80
C MET A 45 2.54 -1.02 -0.23
N SER A 46 2.54 -0.86 1.09
CA SER A 46 1.67 0.08 1.77
C SER A 46 2.16 1.50 1.48
N GLY A 47 1.24 2.39 1.08
CA GLY A 47 1.52 3.79 0.82
C GLY A 47 1.04 4.71 1.95
N PRO A 48 1.39 6.01 1.91
CA PRO A 48 0.99 6.98 2.92
C PRO A 48 -0.54 7.05 3.08
N VAL A 49 -1.31 7.01 1.99
CA VAL A 49 -2.80 7.05 2.04
C VAL A 49 -3.39 5.88 2.82
N ARG A 50 -2.84 4.68 2.62
CA ARG A 50 -3.30 3.46 3.30
C ARG A 50 -2.97 3.53 4.79
N HIS A 51 -1.78 4.01 5.12
CA HIS A 51 -1.31 4.20 6.48
C HIS A 51 -2.08 5.32 7.21
N ASP A 52 -2.33 6.45 6.56
CA ASP A 52 -3.13 7.55 7.12
C ASP A 52 -4.56 7.10 7.41
N TYR A 53 -5.15 6.26 6.54
CA TYR A 53 -6.47 5.67 6.81
C TYR A 53 -6.46 4.74 8.02
N HIS A 54 -5.37 3.98 8.23
CA HIS A 54 -5.18 3.21 9.47
C HIS A 54 -5.16 4.12 10.69
N HIS A 55 -4.45 5.25 10.65
CA HIS A 55 -4.44 6.24 11.74
C HIS A 55 -5.75 7.02 11.88
N GLU A 56 -6.63 6.98 10.89
CA GLU A 56 -7.98 7.56 11.01
C GLU A 56 -8.97 6.61 11.68
N LYS A 57 -8.89 5.30 11.38
CA LYS A 57 -9.90 4.29 11.79
C LYS A 57 -9.44 3.32 12.89
N PHE A 58 -8.15 3.00 12.93
CA PHE A 58 -7.47 2.12 13.90
C PHE A 58 -7.91 0.63 13.93
N ASP A 59 -8.88 0.22 13.12
CA ASP A 59 -9.44 -1.14 13.08
C ASP A 59 -9.34 -1.81 11.71
N CYS A 60 -8.47 -1.32 10.84
CA CYS A 60 -8.25 -1.80 9.47
C CYS A 60 -6.82 -1.54 9.02
N ASN A 61 -6.45 -1.98 7.80
CA ASN A 61 -5.16 -1.69 7.16
C ASN A 61 -3.94 -1.95 8.08
N TYR A 62 -3.80 -3.15 8.61
CA TYR A 62 -2.76 -3.49 9.60
C TYR A 62 -1.36 -3.65 8.98
N GLY A 63 -1.27 -3.87 7.67
CA GLY A 63 -0.02 -4.02 6.94
C GLY A 63 0.75 -2.71 6.86
N SER A 64 1.79 -2.57 7.70
CA SER A 64 2.66 -1.38 7.69
C SER A 64 3.46 -1.22 6.39
N THR A 65 3.77 -2.34 5.73
CA THR A 65 4.76 -2.39 4.65
C THR A 65 4.18 -2.92 3.36
N MET A 66 3.29 -3.91 3.43
CA MET A 66 2.67 -4.52 2.25
C MET A 66 1.16 -4.65 2.45
N ALA A 67 0.41 -4.42 1.39
CA ALA A 67 -1.04 -4.56 1.36
C ALA A 67 -1.51 -6.03 1.29
N PHE A 68 -0.60 -6.96 0.97
CA PHE A 68 -0.92 -8.37 0.70
C PHE A 68 -1.75 -9.04 1.80
N TRP A 69 -1.31 -8.92 3.06
CA TRP A 69 -2.00 -9.58 4.17
C TRP A 69 -3.36 -8.94 4.46
N ASP A 70 -3.49 -7.63 4.28
CA ASP A 70 -4.79 -6.98 4.45
C ASP A 70 -5.77 -7.37 3.36
N TRP A 71 -5.29 -7.48 2.12
CA TRP A 71 -6.09 -7.98 1.01
C TRP A 71 -6.55 -9.42 1.24
N LEU A 72 -5.62 -10.30 1.64
CA LEU A 72 -5.93 -11.71 1.88
C LEU A 72 -6.91 -11.90 3.04
N CYS A 73 -6.76 -11.12 4.11
CA CYS A 73 -7.61 -11.19 5.30
C CYS A 73 -8.87 -10.30 5.21
N GLY A 74 -8.98 -9.46 4.19
CA GLY A 74 -10.10 -8.53 3.97
C GLY A 74 -10.11 -7.31 4.91
N THR A 75 -9.02 -7.02 5.62
CA THR A 75 -8.92 -5.92 6.59
C THR A 75 -8.72 -4.55 5.94
N ASP A 76 -8.60 -4.48 4.61
CA ASP A 76 -8.57 -3.23 3.84
C ASP A 76 -9.81 -2.99 2.95
N ALA A 77 -10.86 -3.81 3.10
CA ALA A 77 -12.03 -3.74 2.22
C ALA A 77 -12.72 -2.36 2.24
N GLN A 78 -12.82 -1.74 3.41
CA GLN A 78 -13.42 -0.41 3.57
C GLN A 78 -12.57 0.68 2.90
N PHE A 79 -11.25 0.59 3.03
CA PHE A 79 -10.31 1.49 2.37
C PHE A 79 -10.44 1.40 0.85
N ARG A 80 -10.44 0.18 0.29
CA ARG A 80 -10.58 -0.04 -1.17
C ARG A 80 -11.90 0.53 -1.70
N ALA A 81 -13.01 0.26 -1.01
CA ALA A 81 -14.32 0.81 -1.38
C ALA A 81 -14.31 2.33 -1.44
N LEU A 82 -13.69 3.00 -0.45
CA LEU A 82 -13.53 4.46 -0.44
C LEU A 82 -12.70 4.97 -1.62
N GLN A 83 -11.60 4.30 -1.98
CA GLN A 83 -10.76 4.72 -3.12
C GLN A 83 -11.49 4.57 -4.46
N HIS A 84 -12.26 3.49 -4.63
CA HIS A 84 -13.12 3.31 -5.80
C HIS A 84 -14.22 4.38 -5.88
N GLU A 85 -14.81 4.77 -4.76
CA GLU A 85 -15.81 5.85 -4.71
C GLU A 85 -15.20 7.21 -5.10
N LYS A 86 -14.02 7.54 -4.56
CA LYS A 86 -13.26 8.75 -4.93
C LYS A 86 -13.01 8.79 -6.44
N ALA A 87 -12.50 7.70 -7.01
CA ALA A 87 -12.26 7.62 -8.45
C ALA A 87 -13.56 7.72 -9.29
N ALA A 88 -14.68 7.17 -8.81
CA ALA A 88 -15.98 7.31 -9.47
C ALA A 88 -16.49 8.76 -9.47
N ARG A 89 -16.14 9.55 -8.45
CA ARG A 89 -16.42 11.00 -8.40
C ARG A 89 -15.44 11.85 -9.22
N GLY A 90 -14.43 11.23 -9.84
CA GLY A 90 -13.37 11.92 -10.57
C GLY A 90 -12.29 12.52 -9.67
N GLU A 91 -12.27 12.17 -8.39
CA GLU A 91 -11.20 12.51 -7.46
C GLU A 91 -10.02 11.54 -7.60
N HIS A 92 -8.86 11.91 -7.06
CA HIS A 92 -7.71 11.02 -6.99
C HIS A 92 -8.00 9.83 -6.06
N GLY A 93 -7.96 8.61 -6.60
CA GLY A 93 -8.07 7.36 -5.86
C GLY A 93 -6.74 6.61 -5.87
N TRP A 94 -6.40 5.98 -4.74
CA TRP A 94 -5.17 5.19 -4.60
C TRP A 94 -5.46 3.71 -4.89
N PHE A 95 -4.74 3.12 -5.84
CA PHE A 95 -4.95 1.74 -6.29
C PHE A 95 -3.65 0.95 -6.31
N ASP A 96 -3.70 -0.28 -5.81
CA ASP A 96 -2.59 -1.24 -5.80
C ASP A 96 -2.86 -2.43 -6.73
N LEU A 97 -1.89 -3.34 -6.84
CA LEU A 97 -1.96 -4.56 -7.64
C LEU A 97 -3.22 -5.37 -7.32
N PHE A 98 -3.62 -5.40 -6.05
CA PHE A 98 -4.74 -6.23 -5.63
C PHE A 98 -6.08 -5.62 -6.08
N ASP A 99 -6.19 -4.31 -6.27
CA ASP A 99 -7.38 -3.68 -6.89
C ASP A 99 -7.50 -4.11 -8.36
N TYR A 100 -6.37 -4.22 -9.07
CA TYR A 100 -6.35 -4.68 -10.45
C TYR A 100 -6.64 -6.19 -10.58
N LEU A 101 -6.24 -6.99 -9.59
CA LEU A 101 -6.53 -8.43 -9.55
C LEU A 101 -7.97 -8.74 -9.12
N SER A 102 -8.57 -7.89 -8.26
CA SER A 102 -9.92 -8.07 -7.73
C SER A 102 -11.00 -7.34 -8.51
N SER A 103 -10.64 -6.39 -9.37
CA SER A 103 -11.61 -5.70 -10.23
C SER A 103 -12.30 -6.68 -11.18
N PRO A 104 -13.65 -6.75 -11.18
CA PRO A 104 -14.35 -7.51 -12.20
C PRO A 104 -14.02 -6.91 -13.57
N ALA A 105 -13.71 -7.77 -14.55
CA ALA A 105 -13.46 -7.35 -15.93
C ALA A 105 -14.58 -6.38 -16.37
N LYS A 106 -14.21 -5.19 -16.85
CA LYS A 106 -15.18 -4.23 -17.40
C LYS A 106 -16.00 -4.93 -18.48
N THR A 107 -17.25 -5.30 -18.19
CA THR A 107 -18.20 -5.71 -19.20
C THR A 107 -18.44 -4.48 -20.08
N ILE A 108 -17.79 -4.45 -21.24
CA ILE A 108 -18.03 -3.43 -22.27
C ILE A 108 -19.49 -3.59 -22.68
N LYS A 109 -20.38 -2.73 -22.18
CA LYS A 109 -21.72 -2.56 -22.75
C LYS A 109 -21.52 -1.90 -24.11
N VAL A 110 -21.37 -2.71 -25.15
CA VAL A 110 -21.46 -2.25 -26.54
C VAL A 110 -22.87 -1.67 -26.68
N LYS A 111 -22.96 -0.34 -26.82
CA LYS A 111 -24.19 0.31 -27.25
C LYS A 111 -24.43 -0.11 -28.70
N THR A 112 -25.27 -1.11 -28.92
CA THR A 112 -25.92 -1.33 -30.21
C THR A 112 -26.95 -0.23 -30.41
N THR A 113 -26.62 0.72 -31.27
CA THR A 113 -27.55 1.61 -31.97
C THR A 113 -27.46 1.32 -33.45
#